data_AF-A0A538L2H0-F1
#
_entry.id   AF-A0A538L2H0-F1
#
_cell.length_a   1.000
_cell.length_b   1.000
_cell.length_c   1.000
_cell.angle_alpha   90.00
_cell.angle_beta   90.00
_cell.angle_gamma   90.00
#
_symmetry.space_group_name_H-M   'P 1'
#
loop_
_entity.id
_entity.type
_entity.pdbx_description
1 polymer ?
#
loop_
_entity_poly.entity_id
_entity_poly.type
_entity_poly.pdbx_seq_one_letter_code
_entity_poly.pdbx_strand_id
1 'polypeptide(L)'
;MTKIKAIFGLLGAVAAAVVLVVSFGAAQASASSAPLAFTYEKACDETVGHCTSSPGARVTLDMQLTSFRATGSAAQLTFTERVTVGDVSFTAVLSGQWVGVPEGFIVLNGTVTGGSFAGAQIHQRSDFVGRLGSVSTWTGELLLMPAS
;
A
#
# COMPACT_ATOMS: atom_id res chain seq x y z
N MET A 1 -71.92 -38.09 43.89
CA MET A 1 -72.35 -38.62 42.58
C MET A 1 -72.34 -37.43 41.62
N THR A 2 -71.43 -37.37 40.65
CA THR A 2 -71.72 -37.63 39.23
C THR A 2 -70.40 -37.83 38.49
N LYS A 3 -70.30 -38.88 37.68
CA LYS A 3 -69.14 -39.24 36.87
C LYS A 3 -69.15 -38.49 35.54
N ILE A 4 -68.02 -37.93 35.09
CA ILE A 4 -67.83 -37.51 33.70
C ILE A 4 -66.62 -38.23 33.11
N LYS A 5 -66.87 -38.82 31.94
CA LYS A 5 -66.14 -39.87 31.24
C LYS A 5 -65.26 -39.22 30.17
N ALA A 6 -64.00 -39.64 30.09
CA ALA A 6 -63.06 -39.22 29.05
C ALA A 6 -63.50 -39.69 27.66
N ILE A 7 -63.30 -38.87 26.62
CA ILE A 7 -63.16 -39.31 25.22
C ILE A 7 -62.06 -38.47 24.54
N PHE A 8 -61.10 -39.21 23.98
CA PHE A 8 -59.96 -38.79 23.16
C PHE A 8 -60.38 -38.25 21.78
N GLY A 9 -59.53 -37.39 21.19
CA GLY A 9 -59.56 -36.97 19.78
C GLY A 9 -58.82 -35.64 19.62
N LEU A 10 -57.49 -35.62 19.66
CA LEU A 10 -56.55 -35.91 18.56
C LEU A 10 -56.63 -34.92 17.39
N LEU A 11 -55.54 -34.14 17.27
CA LEU A 11 -54.99 -33.44 16.09
C LEU A 11 -55.69 -32.17 15.57
N GLY A 12 -54.90 -31.10 15.45
CA GLY A 12 -55.23 -29.96 14.59
C GLY A 12 -54.55 -28.63 14.91
N ALA A 13 -53.31 -28.62 15.43
CA ALA A 13 -52.53 -27.39 15.55
C ALA A 13 -51.89 -27.04 14.20
N VAL A 14 -52.27 -25.92 13.58
CA VAL A 14 -51.45 -25.24 12.56
C VAL A 14 -51.56 -23.74 12.79
N ALA A 15 -50.83 -23.24 13.79
CA ALA A 15 -50.51 -21.83 13.88
C ALA A 15 -49.36 -21.55 12.90
N ALA A 16 -49.65 -20.86 11.81
CA ALA A 16 -48.66 -20.49 10.79
C ALA A 16 -47.70 -19.44 11.37
N ALA A 17 -46.53 -19.89 11.83
CA ALA A 17 -45.41 -19.04 12.19
C ALA A 17 -44.69 -18.59 10.91
N VAL A 18 -44.90 -17.33 10.52
CA VAL A 18 -44.14 -16.68 9.44
C VAL A 18 -42.75 -16.34 9.98
N VAL A 19 -41.78 -17.23 9.77
CA VAL A 19 -40.37 -16.97 10.04
C VAL A 19 -39.80 -16.18 8.86
N LEU A 20 -39.77 -14.85 9.00
CA LEU A 20 -39.02 -13.97 8.11
C LEU A 20 -37.53 -14.18 8.36
N VAL A 21 -36.90 -15.03 7.56
CA VAL A 21 -35.44 -15.17 7.54
C VAL A 21 -34.86 -13.94 6.85
N VAL A 22 -34.40 -12.97 7.64
CA VAL A 22 -33.55 -11.89 7.16
C VAL A 22 -32.17 -12.50 6.88
N SER A 23 -31.95 -12.93 5.64
CA SER A 23 -30.62 -13.27 5.17
C SER A 23 -29.81 -11.98 5.05
N PHE A 24 -29.01 -11.68 6.07
CA PHE A 24 -27.93 -10.71 5.97
C PHE A 24 -26.94 -11.25 4.93
N GLY A 25 -27.13 -10.86 3.67
CA GLY A 25 -26.09 -11.00 2.67
C GLY A 25 -24.93 -10.14 3.14
N ALA A 26 -23.90 -10.76 3.72
CA ALA A 26 -22.62 -10.11 3.89
C ALA A 26 -22.20 -9.65 2.49
N ALA A 27 -22.30 -8.35 2.23
CA ALA A 27 -21.71 -7.77 1.05
C ALA A 27 -20.23 -8.17 1.09
N GLN A 28 -19.81 -9.03 0.18
CA GLN A 28 -18.40 -9.36 0.03
C GLN A 28 -17.72 -8.05 -0.38
N ALA A 29 -17.05 -7.40 0.58
CA ALA A 29 -16.16 -6.31 0.29
C ALA A 29 -15.07 -6.89 -0.61
N SER A 30 -15.16 -6.61 -1.90
CA SER A 30 -14.11 -6.96 -2.83
C SER A 30 -12.90 -6.11 -2.46
N ALA A 31 -11.91 -6.72 -1.80
CA ALA A 31 -10.63 -6.08 -1.60
C ALA A 31 -10.05 -5.83 -3.00
N SER A 32 -9.93 -4.55 -3.38
CA SER A 32 -9.30 -4.19 -4.65
C SER A 32 -7.86 -4.70 -4.63
N SER A 33 -7.55 -5.66 -5.52
CA SER A 33 -6.19 -6.15 -5.74
C SER A 33 -5.41 -5.26 -6.71
N ALA A 34 -5.98 -4.13 -7.15
CA ALA A 34 -5.32 -3.21 -8.06
C ALA A 34 -4.17 -2.50 -7.33
N PRO A 35 -2.99 -2.37 -7.97
CA PRO A 35 -1.90 -1.56 -7.43
C PRO A 35 -2.35 -0.13 -7.14
N LEU A 36 -1.94 0.42 -6.01
CA LEU A 36 -2.12 1.84 -5.71
C LEU A 36 -0.98 2.63 -6.36
N ALA A 37 -1.31 3.61 -7.19
CA ALA A 37 -0.34 4.42 -7.93
C ALA A 37 -0.31 5.86 -7.41
N PHE A 38 0.88 6.39 -7.15
CA PHE A 38 1.09 7.75 -6.68
C PHE A 38 2.22 8.43 -7.44
N THR A 39 1.91 9.54 -8.09
CA THR A 39 2.93 10.41 -8.68
C THR A 39 3.58 11.26 -7.60
N TYR A 40 4.89 11.48 -7.69
CA TYR A 40 5.64 12.33 -6.78
C TYR A 40 6.71 13.16 -7.49
N GLU A 41 7.15 14.20 -6.80
CA GLU A 41 8.40 14.90 -7.05
C GLU A 41 9.24 14.82 -5.78
N LYS A 42 10.54 14.58 -5.92
CA LYS A 42 11.48 14.53 -4.80
C LYS A 42 12.80 15.22 -5.12
N ALA A 43 13.40 15.76 -4.08
CA ALA A 43 14.78 16.25 -4.09
C ALA A 43 15.66 15.30 -3.29
N CYS A 44 16.85 15.00 -3.79
CA CYS A 44 17.85 14.16 -3.15
C CYS A 44 19.11 14.97 -2.89
N ASP A 45 19.50 15.14 -1.63
CA ASP A 45 20.82 15.64 -1.25
C ASP A 45 21.83 14.50 -1.32
N GLU A 46 22.67 14.53 -2.36
CA GLU A 46 23.67 13.50 -2.65
C GLU A 46 24.83 13.50 -1.62
N THR A 47 24.97 14.57 -0.83
CA THR A 47 26.01 14.69 0.21
C THR A 47 25.70 13.80 1.40
N VAL A 48 24.41 13.73 1.77
CA VAL A 48 23.92 12.97 2.94
C VAL A 48 23.12 11.73 2.54
N GLY A 49 22.85 11.56 1.25
CA GLY A 49 22.08 10.44 0.71
C GLY A 49 20.62 10.45 1.17
N HIS A 50 20.04 11.64 1.32
CA HIS A 50 18.67 11.80 1.82
C HIS A 50 17.78 12.38 0.74
N CYS A 51 16.61 11.78 0.51
CA CYS A 51 15.63 12.30 -0.44
C CYS A 51 14.30 12.60 0.25
N THR A 52 13.70 13.73 -0.09
CA THR A 52 12.40 14.13 0.43
C THR A 52 11.49 14.63 -0.68
N SER A 53 10.18 14.42 -0.51
CA SER A 53 9.19 14.99 -1.41
C SER A 53 9.19 16.52 -1.38
N SER A 54 8.83 17.14 -2.50
CA SER A 54 8.62 18.58 -2.58
C SER A 54 7.50 19.03 -1.61
N PRO A 55 7.59 20.23 -1.01
CA PRO A 55 6.59 20.72 -0.07
C PRO A 55 5.18 20.74 -0.67
N GLY A 56 4.17 20.27 0.09
CA GLY A 56 2.78 20.23 -0.35
C GLY A 56 2.43 19.04 -1.27
N ALA A 57 3.34 18.09 -1.46
CA ALA A 57 3.05 16.86 -2.17
C ALA A 57 1.91 16.06 -1.50
N ARG A 58 1.07 15.41 -2.31
CA ARG A 58 0.01 14.50 -1.81
C ARG A 58 0.56 13.25 -1.16
N VAL A 59 1.76 12.85 -1.58
CA VAL A 59 2.54 11.75 -1.02
C VAL A 59 3.85 12.33 -0.53
N THR A 60 4.13 12.13 0.75
CA THR A 60 5.39 12.51 1.37
C THR A 60 6.29 11.29 1.39
N LEU A 61 7.45 11.41 0.74
CA LEU A 61 8.55 10.46 0.78
C LEU A 61 9.65 11.03 1.67
N ASP A 62 10.19 10.19 2.53
CA ASP A 62 11.35 10.45 3.39
C ASP A 62 12.30 9.25 3.25
N MET A 63 13.32 9.40 2.40
CA MET A 63 14.22 8.32 2.00
C MET A 63 15.61 8.55 2.55
N GLN A 64 16.20 7.51 3.13
CA GLN A 64 17.60 7.49 3.54
C GLN A 64 18.35 6.40 2.79
N LEU A 65 19.42 6.77 2.09
CA LEU A 65 20.36 5.84 1.47
C LEU A 65 21.09 5.08 2.58
N THR A 66 21.01 3.75 2.54
CA THR A 66 21.62 2.84 3.52
C THR A 66 22.75 2.00 2.90
N SER A 67 22.78 1.85 1.58
CA SER A 67 23.88 1.21 0.88
C SER A 67 24.11 1.84 -0.49
N PHE A 68 25.38 2.00 -0.86
CA PHE A 68 25.80 2.52 -2.15
C PHE A 68 26.96 1.68 -2.68
N ARG A 69 26.87 1.24 -3.93
CA ARG A 69 27.97 0.61 -4.64
C ARG A 69 28.01 1.11 -6.08
N ALA A 70 29.04 1.87 -6.41
CA ALA A 70 29.30 2.27 -7.79
C ALA A 70 29.66 1.05 -8.66
N THR A 71 29.11 1.01 -9.86
CA THR A 71 29.33 -0.02 -10.89
C THR A 71 29.56 0.66 -12.24
N GLY A 72 30.76 1.19 -12.46
CA GLY A 72 31.08 1.95 -13.68
C GLY A 72 30.23 3.22 -13.79
N SER A 73 29.45 3.34 -14.86
CA SER A 73 28.51 4.46 -15.11
C SER A 73 27.14 4.29 -14.44
N ALA A 74 26.98 3.25 -13.61
CA ALA A 74 25.77 2.97 -12.86
C ALA A 74 26.10 2.85 -11.36
N ALA A 75 25.08 2.83 -10.51
CA ALA A 75 25.22 2.55 -9.10
C ALA A 75 24.10 1.63 -8.60
N GLN A 76 24.45 0.70 -7.71
CA GLN A 76 23.50 -0.05 -6.90
C GLN A 76 23.20 0.74 -5.63
N LEU A 77 21.93 0.92 -5.33
CA LEU A 77 21.44 1.73 -4.23
C LEU A 77 20.48 0.91 -3.37
N THR A 78 20.55 1.10 -2.06
CA THR A 78 19.54 0.62 -1.11
C THR A 78 19.07 1.79 -0.27
N PHE A 79 17.76 1.93 -0.12
CA PHE A 79 17.11 2.96 0.68
C PHE A 79 16.21 2.34 1.74
N THR A 80 16.14 2.99 2.89
CA THR A 80 14.98 2.89 3.78
C THR A 80 14.11 4.10 3.49
N GLU A 81 12.84 3.87 3.21
CA GLU A 81 11.88 4.93 2.88
C GLU A 81 10.69 4.88 3.83
N ARG A 82 10.29 6.04 4.35
CA ARG A 82 8.97 6.25 4.94
C ARG A 82 8.09 6.97 3.93
N VAL A 83 6.92 6.40 3.69
CA VAL A 83 5.88 6.97 2.82
C VAL A 83 4.70 7.36 3.67
N THR A 84 4.16 8.56 3.44
CA THR A 84 2.94 9.03 4.07
C THR A 84 1.95 9.52 3.01
N VAL A 85 0.74 8.98 3.03
CA VAL A 85 -0.37 9.34 2.12
C VAL A 85 -1.61 9.58 2.97
N GLY A 86 -2.03 10.85 3.07
CA GLY A 86 -3.07 11.24 4.01
C GLY A 86 -2.69 10.84 5.44
N ASP A 87 -3.56 10.08 6.11
CA ASP A 87 -3.36 9.62 7.50
C ASP A 87 -2.63 8.27 7.60
N VAL A 88 -2.21 7.69 6.47
CA VAL A 88 -1.54 6.39 6.43
C VAL A 88 -0.06 6.57 6.22
N SER A 89 0.75 5.90 7.04
CA SER A 89 2.20 5.85 6.88
C SER A 89 2.73 4.42 6.92
N PHE A 90 3.74 4.14 6.12
CA PHE A 90 4.42 2.86 6.07
C PHE A 90 5.91 3.03 5.78
N THR A 91 6.70 2.03 6.17
CA THR A 91 8.15 2.00 5.94
C THR A 91 8.46 0.87 4.97
N ALA A 92 9.30 1.13 3.97
CA ALA A 92 9.79 0.15 3.02
C ALA A 92 11.32 0.13 2.96
N VAL A 93 11.86 -1.03 2.60
CA VAL A 93 13.27 -1.14 2.17
C VAL A 93 13.25 -1.38 0.68
N LEU A 94 13.94 -0.49 -0.03
CA LEU A 94 13.99 -0.41 -1.48
C LEU A 94 15.42 -0.64 -1.94
N SER A 95 15.59 -1.34 -3.06
CA SER A 95 16.88 -1.48 -3.72
C SER A 95 16.74 -1.37 -5.22
N GLY A 96 17.79 -0.91 -5.88
CA GLY A 96 17.75 -0.81 -7.32
C GLY A 96 18.98 -0.19 -7.92
N GLN A 97 18.86 0.07 -9.21
CA GLN A 97 19.95 0.58 -10.02
C GLN A 97 19.65 2.00 -10.46
N TRP A 98 20.63 2.87 -10.26
CA TRP A 98 20.72 4.14 -10.95
C TRP A 98 21.58 3.96 -12.20
N VAL A 99 21.07 4.42 -13.34
CA VAL A 99 21.81 4.51 -14.60
C VAL A 99 22.15 5.98 -14.86
N GLY A 100 23.40 6.27 -15.18
CA GLY A 100 23.94 7.62 -15.33
C GLY A 100 23.20 8.55 -16.31
N VAL A 101 23.53 9.83 -16.21
CA VAL A 101 23.11 10.97 -17.07
C VAL A 101 23.50 10.78 -18.56
N PRO A 102 22.82 11.43 -19.55
CA PRO A 102 22.03 12.67 -19.47
C PRO A 102 20.54 12.54 -19.09
N GLU A 103 19.90 11.39 -19.26
CA GLU A 103 18.44 11.20 -19.06
C GLU A 103 18.14 10.25 -17.89
N GLY A 104 19.10 10.13 -16.96
CA GLY A 104 19.17 9.04 -15.99
C GLY A 104 17.85 8.77 -15.27
N PHE A 105 17.56 7.51 -15.04
CA PHE A 105 16.41 7.09 -14.26
C PHE A 105 16.86 6.16 -13.13
N ILE A 106 16.02 6.06 -12.11
CA ILE A 106 16.19 5.14 -10.99
C ILE A 106 14.96 4.25 -10.97
N VAL A 107 15.17 2.94 -11.00
CA VAL A 107 14.12 1.97 -10.68
C VAL A 107 14.47 1.34 -9.34
N LEU A 108 13.57 1.48 -8.36
CA LEU A 108 13.68 0.89 -7.03
C LEU A 108 12.55 -0.12 -6.85
N ASN A 109 12.90 -1.30 -6.37
CA ASN A 109 11.95 -2.33 -5.97
C ASN A 109 12.20 -2.71 -4.52
N GLY A 110 11.14 -3.05 -3.81
CA GLY A 110 11.27 -3.40 -2.42
C GLY A 110 10.01 -3.92 -1.80
N THR A 111 10.05 -4.01 -0.47
CA THR A 111 8.94 -4.52 0.32
C THR A 111 8.68 -3.59 1.48
N VAL A 112 7.42 -3.40 1.81
CA VAL A 112 6.99 -2.67 3.00
C VAL A 112 7.31 -3.52 4.23
N THR A 113 8.15 -3.00 5.10
CA THR A 113 8.65 -3.68 6.31
C THR A 113 7.89 -3.27 7.57
N GLY A 114 7.05 -2.22 7.53
CA GLY A 114 6.21 -1.83 8.66
C GLY A 114 5.09 -0.86 8.29
N GLY A 115 4.07 -0.77 9.16
CA GLY A 115 2.89 0.06 8.95
C GLY A 115 1.73 -0.68 8.27
N SER A 116 0.75 0.06 7.78
CA SER A 116 -0.56 -0.46 7.31
C SER A 116 -0.50 -1.38 6.09
N PHE A 117 0.65 -1.43 5.40
CA PHE A 117 0.86 -2.22 4.20
C PHE A 117 2.01 -3.22 4.34
N ALA A 118 2.39 -3.61 5.56
CA ALA A 118 3.48 -4.55 5.78
C ALA A 118 3.34 -5.82 4.92
N GLY A 119 4.42 -6.21 4.23
CA GLY A 119 4.46 -7.32 3.27
C GLY A 119 4.11 -6.94 1.83
N ALA A 120 3.52 -5.76 1.59
CA ALA A 120 3.23 -5.27 0.24
C ALA A 120 4.53 -5.04 -0.55
N GLN A 121 4.46 -5.27 -1.86
CA GLN A 121 5.56 -4.95 -2.76
C GLN A 121 5.45 -3.51 -3.21
N ILE A 122 6.59 -2.82 -3.28
CA ILE A 122 6.68 -1.44 -3.74
C ILE A 122 7.61 -1.38 -4.95
N HIS A 123 7.16 -0.65 -5.97
CA HIS A 123 7.94 -0.32 -7.14
C HIS A 123 7.96 1.20 -7.30
N GLN A 124 9.13 1.77 -7.47
CA GLN A 124 9.29 3.17 -7.82
C GLN A 124 10.10 3.31 -9.09
N ARG A 125 9.64 4.18 -9.98
CA ARG A 125 10.43 4.70 -11.07
C ARG A 125 10.55 6.21 -10.90
N SER A 126 11.78 6.72 -10.91
CA SER A 126 12.08 8.14 -10.89
C SER A 126 12.88 8.52 -12.13
N ASP A 127 12.46 9.56 -12.85
CA ASP A 127 13.16 10.14 -13.98
C ASP A 127 13.85 11.44 -13.52
N PHE A 128 15.09 11.65 -13.96
CA PHE A 128 15.90 12.81 -13.58
C PHE A 128 15.37 14.08 -14.23
N VAL A 129 15.16 15.13 -13.42
CA VAL A 129 14.69 16.43 -13.90
C VAL A 129 15.85 17.43 -14.00
N GLY A 130 16.73 17.43 -13.01
CA GLY A 130 17.82 18.39 -12.96
C GLY A 130 18.63 18.30 -11.67
N ARG A 131 19.67 19.13 -11.59
CA ARG A 131 20.56 19.20 -10.42
C ARG A 131 20.96 20.64 -10.16
N LEU A 132 20.93 21.02 -8.88
CA LEU A 132 21.46 22.27 -8.37
C LEU A 132 22.48 21.96 -7.26
N GLY A 133 23.77 22.13 -7.56
CA GLY A 133 24.84 21.74 -6.64
C GLY A 133 24.83 20.23 -6.38
N SER A 134 24.75 19.83 -5.11
CA SER A 134 24.64 18.42 -4.67
C SER A 134 23.19 17.92 -4.58
N VAL A 135 22.20 18.76 -4.91
CA VAL A 135 20.79 18.38 -4.85
C VAL A 135 20.30 18.02 -6.24
N SER A 136 19.86 16.78 -6.43
CA SER A 136 19.17 16.33 -7.64
C SER A 136 17.66 16.32 -7.45
N THR A 137 16.92 16.66 -8.50
CA THR A 137 15.45 16.67 -8.54
C THR A 137 14.96 15.57 -9.47
N TRP A 138 13.91 14.88 -9.03
CA TRP A 138 13.35 13.72 -9.69
C TRP A 138 11.82 13.77 -9.67
N THR A 139 11.19 13.33 -10.74
CA THR A 139 9.75 13.05 -10.79
C THR A 139 9.53 11.56 -11.00
N GLY A 140 8.42 11.03 -10.53
CA GLY A 140 8.22 9.60 -10.64
C GLY A 140 6.86 9.11 -10.21
N GLU A 141 6.73 7.79 -10.24
CA GLU A 141 5.56 7.06 -9.79
C GLU A 141 5.97 5.99 -8.76
N LEU A 142 5.15 5.85 -7.73
CA LEU A 142 5.19 4.79 -6.73
C LEU A 142 3.98 3.89 -6.96
N LEU A 143 4.24 2.61 -7.20
CA LEU A 143 3.25 1.55 -7.26
C LEU A 143 3.35 0.68 -6.02
N LEU A 144 2.25 0.59 -5.27
CA LEU A 144 2.11 -0.27 -4.11
C LEU A 144 1.20 -1.44 -4.47
N MET A 145 1.77 -2.64 -4.51
CA MET A 145 1.09 -3.88 -4.84
C MET A 145 0.78 -4.65 -3.56
N PRO A 146 -0.50 -5.05 -3.33
CA PRO A 146 -0.88 -5.79 -2.12
C PRO A 146 -0.05 -7.07 -1.93
N ALA A 147 0.19 -7.43 -0.67
CA ALA A 147 0.65 -8.78 -0.36
C ALA A 147 -0.45 -9.78 -0.76
N SER A 148 -0.07 -10.84 -1.47
CA SER A 148 -0.93 -11.97 -1.81
C SER A 148 -1.21 -12.88 -0.63
#